data_AF-A0A1H1KP52-F1
#
_entry.id   AF-A0A1H1KP52-F1
#
_cell.length_a   1.000
_cell.length_b   1.000
_cell.length_c   1.000
_cell.angle_alpha   90.00
_cell.angle_beta   90.00
_cell.angle_gamma   90.00
#
_symmetry.space_group_name_H-M   'P 1'
#
loop_
_entity.id
_entity.type
_entity.pdbx_description
1 polymer ?
#
loop_
_entity_poly.entity_id
_entity_poly.type
_entity_poly.pdbx_seq_one_letter_code
_entity_poly.pdbx_strand_id
1 'polypeptide(L)'
;MRKIRTLSGLVALVTSLALADTAGAAEAAYKTSYRNVTSDPDGIWSSKDLSPLSNGTVSIHEYRLSAPQGEWLISQIWNADCSGTTCPTRLVRIEGDRRTVVVDDMMHQVIPPDDPRFASMSRWREQAAFAQHPFSFSQDGKTLINGDYRFQLGGAKP
;
A
#
# COMPACT_ATOMS: atom_id res chain seq x y z
N MET A 1 53.55 57.59 11.26
CA MET A 1 52.60 56.49 11.57
C MET A 1 51.53 56.42 10.49
N ARG A 2 51.56 55.42 9.60
CA ARG A 2 50.44 55.00 8.73
C ARG A 2 50.58 53.50 8.51
N LYS A 3 49.69 52.69 9.09
CA LYS A 3 49.58 51.25 8.82
C LYS A 3 48.37 51.04 7.92
N ILE A 4 48.63 50.56 6.70
CA ILE A 4 47.65 50.12 5.73
C ILE A 4 46.99 48.85 6.29
N ARG A 5 45.66 48.84 6.42
CA ARG A 5 44.87 47.64 6.76
C ARG A 5 44.31 47.06 5.47
N THR A 6 44.83 45.90 5.09
CA THR A 6 44.33 45.05 4.01
C THR A 6 42.96 44.50 4.41
N LEU A 7 41.89 44.82 3.67
CA LEU A 7 40.61 44.11 3.77
C LEU A 7 40.65 42.92 2.82
N SER A 8 40.69 41.72 3.37
CA SER A 8 40.43 40.47 2.63
C SER A 8 38.93 40.34 2.39
N GLY A 9 38.50 40.36 1.13
CA GLY A 9 37.14 40.03 0.73
C GLY A 9 36.94 38.52 0.71
N LEU A 10 35.98 38.02 1.48
CA LEU A 10 35.47 36.65 1.34
C LEU A 10 34.32 36.66 0.33
N VAL A 11 34.50 35.96 -0.78
CA VAL A 11 33.43 35.62 -1.75
C VAL A 11 32.60 34.50 -1.13
N ALA A 12 31.32 34.77 -0.85
CA ALA A 12 30.37 33.76 -0.39
C ALA A 12 29.86 32.96 -1.60
N LEU A 13 30.30 31.70 -1.69
CA LEU A 13 29.80 30.72 -2.66
C LEU A 13 28.45 30.21 -2.15
N VAL A 14 27.34 30.65 -2.77
CA VAL A 14 26.00 30.12 -2.49
C VAL A 14 25.84 28.83 -3.30
N THR A 15 26.12 27.68 -2.68
CA THR A 15 25.81 26.36 -3.23
C THR A 15 24.33 26.07 -3.00
N SER A 16 23.51 26.29 -4.03
CA SER A 16 22.13 25.82 -4.07
C SER A 16 22.13 24.30 -4.11
N LEU A 17 21.96 23.64 -2.96
CA LEU A 17 21.63 22.21 -2.90
C LEU A 17 20.25 22.03 -3.51
N ALA A 18 20.20 21.53 -4.75
CA ALA A 18 19.00 20.91 -5.29
C ALA A 18 18.70 19.68 -4.44
N LEU A 19 17.72 19.80 -3.54
CA LEU A 19 17.07 18.65 -2.93
C LEU A 19 16.36 17.91 -4.07
N ALA A 20 17.01 16.88 -4.60
CA ALA A 20 16.32 15.86 -5.37
C ALA A 20 15.39 15.17 -4.39
N ASP A 21 14.12 15.57 -4.38
CA ASP A 21 13.04 14.81 -3.77
C ASP A 21 12.97 13.49 -4.53
N THR A 22 13.72 12.49 -4.07
CA THR A 22 13.41 11.11 -4.42
C THR A 22 12.12 10.80 -3.68
N ALA A 23 10.99 11.18 -4.28
CA ALA A 23 9.70 10.65 -3.91
C ALA A 23 9.78 9.13 -4.14
N GLY A 24 10.20 8.41 -3.10
CA GLY A 24 10.22 6.96 -3.10
C GLY A 24 8.81 6.49 -3.42
N ALA A 25 8.68 5.46 -4.25
CA ALA A 25 7.40 4.82 -4.48
C ALA A 25 6.82 4.46 -3.10
N ALA A 26 5.62 4.97 -2.79
CA ALA A 26 4.97 4.66 -1.53
C ALA A 26 4.67 3.16 -1.52
N GLU A 27 5.30 2.43 -0.60
CA GLU A 27 5.10 1.00 -0.40
C GLU A 27 4.09 0.78 0.72
N ALA A 28 3.24 -0.24 0.56
CA ALA A 28 2.25 -0.55 1.57
C ALA A 28 2.89 -1.31 2.75
N ALA A 29 2.58 -0.88 3.96
CA ALA A 29 2.93 -1.57 5.20
C ALA A 29 1.75 -2.40 5.69
N TYR A 30 2.00 -3.63 6.14
CA TYR A 30 0.96 -4.46 6.74
C TYR A 30 0.39 -3.80 8.01
N LYS A 31 -0.95 -3.69 8.08
CA LYS A 31 -1.68 -3.11 9.21
C LYS A 31 -2.15 -4.19 10.15
N THR A 32 -3.00 -5.11 9.69
CA THR A 32 -3.67 -6.09 10.56
C THR A 32 -4.35 -7.23 9.77
N SER A 33 -4.74 -8.27 10.50
CA SER A 33 -5.67 -9.32 10.06
C SER A 33 -6.87 -9.39 10.99
N TYR A 34 -8.06 -9.49 10.41
CA TYR A 34 -9.26 -9.90 11.11
C TYR A 34 -9.64 -11.31 10.64
N ARG A 35 -9.66 -12.28 11.54
CA ARG A 35 -9.92 -13.70 11.20
C ARG A 35 -11.29 -14.13 11.67
N ASN A 36 -11.94 -15.01 10.91
CA ASN A 36 -13.27 -15.55 11.21
C ASN A 36 -14.32 -14.45 11.42
N VAL A 37 -14.28 -13.41 10.58
CA VAL A 37 -15.16 -12.26 10.72
C VAL A 37 -16.58 -12.58 10.26
N THR A 38 -17.55 -11.98 10.95
CA THR A 38 -18.97 -11.97 10.57
C THR A 38 -19.44 -10.55 10.19
N SER A 39 -18.62 -9.54 10.48
CA SER A 39 -18.79 -8.13 10.12
C SER A 39 -17.42 -7.49 9.92
N ASP A 40 -17.33 -6.53 8.99
CA ASP A 40 -16.10 -5.78 8.76
C ASP A 40 -15.93 -4.66 9.80
N PRO A 41 -14.88 -4.68 10.65
CA PRO A 41 -14.62 -3.64 11.63
C PRO A 41 -14.39 -2.24 11.04
N ASP A 42 -13.88 -2.17 9.81
CA ASP A 42 -13.57 -0.90 9.13
C ASP A 42 -14.68 -0.45 8.17
N GLY A 43 -15.75 -1.23 8.03
CA GLY A 43 -16.95 -0.88 7.24
C GLY A 43 -16.71 -0.74 5.74
N ILE A 44 -15.68 -1.38 5.20
CA ILE A 44 -15.31 -1.39 3.78
C ILE A 44 -16.11 -2.44 3.03
N TRP A 45 -16.31 -3.61 3.64
CA TRP A 45 -17.02 -4.76 3.11
C TRP A 45 -18.43 -4.84 3.67
N SER A 46 -19.38 -5.13 2.78
CA SER A 46 -20.77 -5.31 3.16
C SER A 46 -21.02 -6.74 3.66
N SER A 47 -22.10 -6.97 4.42
CA SER A 47 -22.43 -8.30 4.94
C SER A 47 -22.61 -9.37 3.84
N LYS A 48 -23.01 -8.97 2.63
CA LYS A 48 -23.08 -9.89 1.47
C LYS A 48 -21.68 -10.33 1.01
N ASP A 49 -20.68 -9.44 1.07
CA ASP A 49 -19.30 -9.72 0.66
C ASP A 49 -18.63 -10.69 1.67
N LEU A 50 -19.07 -10.59 2.93
CA LEU A 50 -18.61 -11.44 4.05
C LEU A 50 -19.46 -12.70 4.25
N SER A 51 -20.53 -12.89 3.47
CA SER A 51 -21.39 -14.05 3.64
C SER A 51 -20.62 -15.32 3.30
N PRO A 52 -20.56 -16.33 4.19
CA PRO A 52 -19.78 -17.53 3.93
C PRO A 52 -20.42 -18.32 2.79
N LEU A 53 -19.81 -18.27 1.61
CA LEU A 53 -20.20 -19.10 0.48
C LEU A 53 -19.66 -20.52 0.68
N SER A 54 -20.43 -21.41 1.30
CA SER A 54 -20.27 -22.88 1.34
C SER A 54 -18.95 -23.51 1.84
N ASN A 55 -17.83 -22.79 1.97
CA ASN A 55 -16.50 -23.39 2.11
C ASN A 55 -15.60 -22.86 3.25
N GLY A 56 -16.04 -21.96 4.12
CA GLY A 56 -15.22 -21.61 5.29
C GLY A 56 -15.49 -20.28 5.98
N THR A 57 -14.52 -19.88 6.81
CA THR A 57 -14.49 -18.63 7.55
C THR A 57 -13.86 -17.50 6.73
N VAL A 58 -14.41 -16.29 6.82
CA VAL A 58 -13.88 -15.12 6.11
C VAL A 58 -12.77 -14.47 6.94
N SER A 59 -11.68 -14.06 6.28
CA SER A 59 -10.66 -13.20 6.87
C SER A 59 -10.50 -11.91 6.06
N ILE A 60 -10.14 -10.82 6.73
CA ILE A 60 -9.80 -9.53 6.11
C ILE A 60 -8.33 -9.24 6.43
N HIS A 61 -7.56 -8.90 5.41
CA HIS A 61 -6.15 -8.53 5.52
C HIS A 61 -5.96 -7.10 5.04
N GLU A 62 -5.24 -6.31 5.83
CA GLU A 62 -5.13 -4.89 5.56
C GLU A 62 -3.71 -4.39 5.52
N TYR A 63 -3.46 -3.48 4.57
CA TYR A 63 -2.22 -2.75 4.42
C TYR A 63 -2.50 -1.25 4.37
N ARG A 64 -1.64 -0.46 4.99
CA ARG A 64 -1.67 1.00 4.88
C ARG A 64 -0.62 1.47 3.90
N LEU A 65 -0.95 2.50 3.13
CA LEU A 65 -0.02 3.12 2.22
C LEU A 65 -0.16 4.64 2.36
N SER A 66 0.93 5.30 2.74
CA SER A 66 1.02 6.76 2.87
C SER A 66 1.75 7.32 1.66
N ALA A 67 1.10 8.20 0.91
CA ALA A 67 1.64 8.79 -0.31
C ALA A 67 1.41 10.30 -0.33
N PRO A 68 2.10 11.07 -1.19
CA PRO A 68 1.89 12.52 -1.29
C PRO A 68 0.43 12.93 -1.52
N GLN A 69 -0.35 12.09 -2.20
CA GLN A 69 -1.78 12.30 -2.47
C GLN A 69 -2.73 11.93 -1.30
N GLY A 70 -2.19 11.41 -0.18
CA GLY A 70 -2.93 11.12 1.05
C GLY A 70 -2.69 9.72 1.62
N GLU A 71 -3.52 9.37 2.59
CA GLU A 71 -3.54 8.07 3.26
C GLU A 71 -4.48 7.09 2.57
N TRP A 72 -4.01 5.85 2.44
CA TRP A 72 -4.72 4.78 1.77
C TRP A 72 -4.73 3.51 2.61
N LEU A 73 -5.80 2.74 2.42
CA LEU A 73 -5.96 1.42 2.99
C LEU A 73 -6.27 0.45 1.87
N ILE A 74 -5.53 -0.64 1.84
CA ILE A 74 -5.80 -1.79 0.99
C ILE A 74 -6.44 -2.82 1.91
N SER A 75 -7.64 -3.26 1.57
CA SER A 75 -8.37 -4.28 2.32
C SER A 75 -8.65 -5.44 1.37
N GLN A 76 -8.17 -6.64 1.69
CA GLN A 76 -8.35 -7.85 0.91
C GLN A 76 -9.15 -8.87 1.73
N ILE A 77 -10.19 -9.45 1.13
CA ILE A 77 -10.96 -10.53 1.76
C ILE A 77 -10.49 -11.89 1.28
N TRP A 78 -10.34 -12.81 2.22
CA TRP A 78 -10.14 -14.22 1.97
C TRP A 78 -11.46 -14.93 2.28
N ASN A 79 -12.23 -15.13 1.22
CA ASN A 79 -13.51 -15.84 1.21
C ASN A 79 -13.50 -16.91 0.10
N ALA A 80 -14.67 -17.42 -0.29
CA ALA A 80 -14.77 -18.41 -1.37
C ALA A 80 -14.30 -17.91 -2.74
N ASP A 81 -14.33 -16.59 -2.98
CA ASP A 81 -13.93 -15.97 -4.24
C ASP A 81 -12.42 -15.78 -4.34
N CYS A 82 -11.69 -15.98 -3.25
CA CYS A 82 -10.23 -15.97 -3.21
C CYS A 82 -9.68 -17.31 -3.72
N SER A 83 -9.16 -17.33 -4.95
CA SER A 83 -8.73 -18.54 -5.67
C SER A 83 -7.39 -19.13 -5.21
N GLY A 84 -6.88 -18.70 -4.06
CA GLY A 84 -5.55 -19.07 -3.54
C GLY A 84 -4.38 -18.39 -4.26
N THR A 85 -4.63 -17.63 -5.33
CA THR A 85 -3.64 -16.75 -5.95
C THR A 85 -4.17 -15.34 -6.14
N THR A 86 -5.47 -15.16 -6.26
CA THR A 86 -6.10 -13.86 -6.53
C THR A 86 -7.36 -13.73 -5.69
N CYS A 87 -7.52 -12.60 -5.00
CA CYS A 87 -8.56 -12.41 -3.99
C CYS A 87 -9.21 -11.03 -4.13
N PRO A 88 -10.49 -10.88 -3.75
CA PRO A 88 -11.18 -9.60 -3.85
C PRO A 88 -10.50 -8.57 -2.95
N THR A 89 -10.19 -7.41 -3.52
CA THR A 89 -9.38 -6.37 -2.88
C THR A 89 -9.94 -5.00 -3.19
N ARG A 90 -10.05 -4.18 -2.16
CA ARG A 90 -10.46 -2.78 -2.25
C ARG A 90 -9.31 -1.86 -1.91
N LEU A 91 -9.05 -0.89 -2.77
CA LEU A 91 -8.25 0.28 -2.42
C LEU A 91 -9.19 1.38 -1.93
N VAL A 92 -8.89 1.90 -0.75
CA VAL A 92 -9.71 2.85 -0.04
C VAL A 92 -8.90 4.11 0.24
N ARG A 93 -9.43 5.26 -0.16
CA ARG A 93 -8.92 6.57 0.22
C ARG A 93 -9.44 6.93 1.62
N ILE A 94 -8.54 7.35 2.50
CA ILE A 94 -8.88 7.79 3.86
C ILE A 94 -8.77 9.32 3.94
N GLU A 95 -9.86 9.97 4.33
CA GLU A 95 -9.94 11.42 4.52
C GLU A 95 -10.65 11.72 5.84
N GLY A 96 -9.88 11.79 6.93
CA GLY A 96 -10.44 11.79 8.30
C GLY A 96 -11.14 10.45 8.57
N ASP A 97 -12.39 10.51 9.02
CA ASP A 97 -13.21 9.30 9.23
C ASP A 97 -13.83 8.76 7.93
N ARG A 98 -13.81 9.55 6.84
CA ARG A 98 -14.39 9.15 5.56
C ARG A 98 -13.48 8.16 4.85
N ARG A 99 -14.07 7.03 4.46
CA ARG A 99 -13.46 5.98 3.66
C ARG A 99 -14.17 5.94 2.31
N THR A 100 -13.41 6.02 1.21
CA THR A 100 -13.96 5.98 -0.15
C THR A 100 -13.26 4.87 -0.93
N VAL A 101 -14.02 3.86 -1.37
CA VAL A 101 -13.48 2.81 -2.25
C VAL A 101 -13.22 3.43 -3.63
N VAL A 102 -11.97 3.34 -4.10
CA VAL A 102 -11.54 3.88 -5.40
C VAL A 102 -11.20 2.78 -6.41
N VAL A 103 -10.93 1.57 -5.93
CA VAL A 103 -10.76 0.34 -6.72
C VAL A 103 -11.45 -0.78 -5.97
N ASP A 104 -12.24 -1.59 -6.67
CA ASP A 104 -12.87 -2.83 -6.19
C ASP A 104 -12.66 -3.89 -7.27
N ASP A 105 -11.64 -4.75 -7.09
CA ASP A 105 -11.21 -5.70 -8.12
C ASP A 105 -10.47 -6.90 -7.49
N MET A 106 -10.03 -7.84 -8.33
CA MET A 106 -9.26 -9.02 -7.95
C MET A 106 -7.75 -8.71 -8.02
N MET A 107 -7.02 -8.97 -6.94
CA MET A 107 -5.57 -8.73 -6.83
C MET A 107 -4.86 -9.97 -6.31
N HIS A 108 -3.55 -10.10 -6.53
CA HIS A 108 -2.75 -11.19 -5.97
C HIS A 108 -2.97 -11.32 -4.46
N GLN A 109 -3.04 -12.57 -4.04
CA GLN A 109 -3.20 -12.92 -2.65
C GLN A 109 -2.02 -12.40 -1.83
N VAL A 110 -2.34 -11.66 -0.78
CA VAL A 110 -1.35 -11.06 0.13
C VAL A 110 -1.00 -12.06 1.21
N ILE A 111 0.27 -12.41 1.42
CA ILE A 111 0.61 -13.33 2.50
C ILE A 111 0.78 -12.53 3.80
N PRO A 112 -0.06 -12.74 4.83
CA PRO A 112 0.12 -12.06 6.10
C PRO A 112 1.47 -12.44 6.71
N PRO A 113 2.25 -11.49 7.27
CA PRO A 113 3.58 -11.78 7.82
C PRO A 113 3.58 -12.85 8.93
N ASP A 114 2.46 -12.98 9.65
CA ASP A 114 2.26 -13.92 10.75
C ASP A 114 1.65 -15.27 10.33
N ASP A 115 1.45 -15.52 9.02
CA ASP A 115 0.76 -16.73 8.58
C ASP A 115 1.65 -17.99 8.65
N PRO A 116 1.33 -18.95 9.53
CA PRO A 116 2.18 -20.12 9.76
C PRO A 116 2.27 -21.05 8.55
N ARG A 117 1.29 -21.02 7.63
CA ARG A 117 1.33 -21.81 6.38
C ARG A 117 2.50 -21.40 5.49
N PHE A 118 2.98 -20.19 5.68
CA PHE A 118 3.89 -19.49 4.80
C PHE A 118 5.27 -19.24 5.42
N ALA A 119 5.46 -19.64 6.68
CA ALA A 119 6.73 -19.54 7.41
C ALA A 119 7.92 -20.23 6.70
N SER A 120 7.68 -21.15 5.77
CA SER A 120 8.72 -21.88 5.01
C SER A 120 8.97 -21.34 3.59
N MET A 121 8.21 -20.34 3.12
CA MET A 121 8.27 -19.83 1.73
C MET A 121 9.47 -18.94 1.40
N SER A 122 10.34 -18.65 2.38
CA SER A 122 11.62 -17.94 2.19
C SER A 122 12.54 -18.55 1.11
N ARG A 123 12.22 -19.72 0.54
CA ARG A 123 13.02 -20.42 -0.47
C ARG A 123 12.98 -19.79 -1.88
N TRP A 124 12.03 -18.89 -2.17
CA TRP A 124 11.90 -18.24 -3.49
C TRP A 124 11.99 -16.73 -3.35
N ARG A 125 13.10 -16.13 -3.83
CA ARG A 125 13.42 -14.71 -3.57
C ARG A 125 12.34 -13.74 -4.07
N GLU A 126 11.77 -14.00 -5.25
CA GLU A 126 10.75 -13.12 -5.84
C GLU A 126 9.43 -13.17 -5.06
N GLN A 127 9.02 -14.37 -4.63
CA GLN A 127 7.81 -14.55 -3.82
C GLN A 127 7.98 -13.97 -2.41
N ALA A 128 9.20 -14.06 -1.85
CA ALA A 128 9.54 -13.40 -0.59
C ALA A 128 9.54 -11.88 -0.71
N ALA A 129 10.05 -11.32 -1.81
CA ALA A 129 10.03 -9.88 -2.07
C ALA A 129 8.60 -9.36 -2.24
N PHE A 130 7.75 -10.07 -2.99
CA PHE A 130 6.34 -9.76 -3.12
C PHE A 130 5.61 -9.85 -1.77
N ALA A 131 5.87 -10.88 -0.97
CA ALA A 131 5.27 -11.02 0.36
C ALA A 131 5.65 -9.87 1.31
N GLN A 132 6.85 -9.31 1.17
CA GLN A 132 7.31 -8.17 1.94
C GLN A 132 6.67 -6.85 1.48
N HIS A 133 6.54 -6.67 0.15
CA HIS A 133 6.04 -5.44 -0.46
C HIS A 133 4.98 -5.75 -1.54
N PRO A 134 3.78 -6.24 -1.16
CA PRO A 134 2.80 -6.73 -2.13
C PRO A 134 2.10 -5.60 -2.90
N PHE A 135 2.17 -4.35 -2.40
CA PHE A 135 1.58 -3.20 -3.06
C PHE A 135 2.49 -1.99 -3.02
N SER A 136 2.43 -1.21 -4.10
CA SER A 136 3.03 0.11 -4.18
C SER A 136 2.23 1.00 -5.12
N PHE A 137 2.46 2.32 -5.05
CA PHE A 137 2.04 3.20 -6.13
C PHE A 137 3.13 3.36 -7.20
N SER A 138 2.71 3.59 -8.44
CA SER A 138 3.58 4.15 -9.47
C SER A 138 4.17 5.49 -9.01
N GLN A 139 5.29 5.90 -9.60
CA GLN A 139 5.97 7.15 -9.26
C GLN A 139 5.08 8.39 -9.38
N ASP A 140 4.14 8.40 -10.33
CA ASP A 140 3.18 9.48 -10.51
C ASP A 140 1.99 9.41 -9.55
N GLY A 141 1.91 8.39 -8.71
CA GLY A 141 0.84 8.16 -7.74
C GLY A 141 -0.51 7.78 -8.36
N LYS A 142 -0.59 7.54 -9.69
CA LYS A 142 -1.86 7.32 -10.40
C LYS A 142 -2.22 5.86 -10.60
N THR A 143 -1.33 4.94 -10.26
CA THR A 143 -1.55 3.50 -10.47
C THR A 143 -1.19 2.74 -9.21
N LEU A 144 -2.14 1.96 -8.68
CA LEU A 144 -1.84 0.91 -7.71
C LEU A 144 -1.21 -0.28 -8.43
N ILE A 145 -0.07 -0.74 -7.93
CA ILE A 145 0.67 -1.89 -8.44
C ILE A 145 0.56 -3.01 -7.42
N ASN A 146 0.26 -4.21 -7.90
CA ASN A 146 0.27 -5.44 -7.12
C ASN A 146 0.90 -6.54 -7.98
N GLY A 147 2.21 -6.75 -7.85
CA GLY A 147 2.95 -7.61 -8.76
C GLY A 147 2.86 -7.12 -10.21
N ASP A 148 2.35 -7.95 -11.11
CA ASP A 148 2.07 -7.62 -12.52
C ASP A 148 0.71 -6.90 -12.72
N TYR A 149 -0.13 -6.80 -11.69
CA TYR A 149 -1.45 -6.16 -11.79
C TYR A 149 -1.32 -4.65 -11.60
N ARG A 150 -2.11 -3.88 -12.36
CA ARG A 150 -2.06 -2.42 -12.43
C ARG A 150 -3.46 -1.83 -12.44
N PHE A 151 -3.75 -0.91 -11.51
CA PHE A 151 -5.08 -0.30 -11.36
C PHE A 151 -4.98 1.22 -11.39
N GLN A 152 -5.60 1.86 -12.39
CA GLN A 152 -5.59 3.31 -12.50
C GLN A 152 -6.53 3.97 -11.49
N LEU A 153 -6.04 4.97 -10.78
CA LEU A 153 -6.82 5.79 -9.86
C LEU A 153 -7.56 6.86 -10.64
N GLY A 154 -8.89 6.91 -10.52
CA GLY A 154 -9.75 7.87 -11.24
C GLY A 154 -10.42 7.31 -12.50
N GLY A 155 -10.25 6.01 -12.78
CA GLY A 155 -10.94 5.29 -13.85
C GLY A 155 -12.03 4.34 -13.35
N ALA A 156 -12.70 4.66 -12.23
CA ALA A 156 -13.77 3.82 -11.71
C ALA A 156 -14.80 3.56 -12.81
N LYS A 157 -14.99 2.28 -13.16
CA LYS A 157 -16.08 1.88 -14.03
C LYS A 157 -17.39 2.18 -13.27
N PRO A 158 -18.38 2.85 -13.90
CA PRO A 158 -19.65 3.18 -13.26
C PRO A 158 -20.39 1.94 -12.76
#